data_AF-A0A7M1B0G9-F1
#
_entry.id   AF-A0A7M1B0G9-F1
#
_cell.length_a   1.000
_cell.length_b   1.000
_cell.length_c   1.000
_cell.angle_alpha   90.00
_cell.angle_beta   90.00
_cell.angle_gamma   90.00
#
_symmetry.space_group_name_H-M   'P 1'
#
loop_
_entity.id
_entity.type
_entity.pdbx_description
1 polymer ?
#
loop_
_entity_poly.entity_id
_entity_poly.type
_entity_poly.pdbx_seq_one_letter_code
_entity_poly.pdbx_strand_id
1 'polypeptide(L)' 'MIHGFDLSSPLVCEGIVGDGCGGGRIFYVQDEKLQTFDPVTKKSMILLENVKNAQKISKSACIITIECSDQIIKFDLSLL' A
#
# COMPACT_ATOMS: atom_id res chain seq x y z
N MET A 1 -10.01 12.51 3.71
CA MET A 1 -8.78 12.58 2.89
C MET A 1 -7.60 12.91 3.78
N ILE A 2 -6.52 12.13 3.69
CA ILE A 2 -5.25 12.38 4.37
C ILE A 2 -4.17 12.53 3.29
N HIS A 3 -3.46 13.67 3.28
CA HIS A 3 -2.42 13.98 2.29
C HIS A 3 -2.84 13.84 0.81
N GLY A 4 -4.12 14.11 0.50
CA GLY A 4 -4.66 13.95 -0.86
C GLY A 4 -5.13 12.53 -1.19
N PHE A 5 -4.95 11.58 -0.28
CA PHE A 5 -5.46 10.21 -0.42
C PHE A 5 -6.80 10.05 0.29
N ASP A 6 -7.72 9.33 -0.35
CA ASP A 6 -8.96 8.90 0.28
C ASP A 6 -8.78 7.54 0.96
N LEU A 7 -8.62 7.53 2.29
CA LEU A 7 -8.51 6.29 3.07
C LEU A 7 -9.81 5.46 3.08
N SER A 8 -10.91 6.01 2.59
CA SER A 8 -12.15 5.25 2.37
C SER A 8 -12.09 4.44 1.07
N SER A 9 -11.13 4.74 0.19
CA SER A 9 -10.90 3.99 -1.04
C SER A 9 -10.34 2.61 -0.69
N PRO A 10 -10.90 1.52 -1.25
CA PRO A 10 -10.41 0.18 -0.99
C PRO A 10 -9.00 -0.05 -1.55
N LEU A 11 -8.51 0.83 -2.44
CA LEU A 11 -7.17 0.77 -3.03
C LEU A 11 -6.15 1.63 -2.28
N VAL A 12 -6.48 2.10 -1.09
CA VAL A 12 -5.59 2.88 -0.23
C VAL A 12 -5.66 2.32 1.19
N CYS A 13 -4.51 2.15 1.84
CA CYS A 13 -4.44 1.88 3.28
C CYS A 13 -3.26 2.62 3.93
N GLU A 14 -3.41 2.96 5.21
CA GLU A 14 -2.36 3.58 6.00
C GLU A 14 -1.57 2.53 6.79
N GLY A 15 -0.25 2.70 6.85
CA GLY A 15 0.60 1.95 7.76
C GLY A 15 0.40 2.40 9.19
N ILE A 16 0.03 1.47 10.07
CA ILE A 16 -0.13 1.75 11.50
C ILE A 16 1.25 1.90 12.15
N VAL A 17 1.46 3.00 12.87
CA VAL A 17 2.69 3.22 13.64
C VAL A 17 2.77 2.20 14.77
N GLY A 18 3.91 1.51 14.89
CA GLY A 18 4.12 0.47 15.91
C GLY A 18 3.60 -0.92 15.53
N ASP A 19 2.88 -1.06 14.41
CA ASP A 19 2.45 -2.36 13.87
C ASP A 19 3.59 -3.11 13.15
N GLY A 20 4.73 -2.45 12.90
CA GLY A 20 5.91 -3.04 12.28
C GLY A 20 6.46 -2.13 11.20
N CYS A 21 6.59 -2.65 9.98
CA CYS A 21 7.16 -1.91 8.84
C CYS A 21 6.21 -0.83 8.31
N GLY A 22 6.75 0.29 7.84
CA GLY A 22 5.99 1.28 7.07
C GLY A 22 4.95 2.09 7.86
N GLY A 23 5.06 2.17 9.18
CA GLY A 23 4.18 3.00 10.01
C GLY A 23 4.18 4.47 9.57
N GLY A 24 2.99 5.06 9.51
CA GLY A 24 2.75 6.44 9.07
C GLY A 24 2.88 6.67 7.56
N ARG A 25 3.19 5.63 6.75
CA ARG A 25 3.20 5.73 5.29
C ARG A 25 1.85 5.34 4.72
N ILE A 26 1.52 5.91 3.55
CA ILE A 26 0.32 5.53 2.80
C ILE A 26 0.72 4.51 1.75
N PHE A 27 -0.03 3.42 1.63
CA PHE A 27 0.12 2.42 0.58
C PHE A 27 -1.11 2.49 -0.31
N TYR A 28 -0.88 2.45 -1.63
CA TYR A 28 -1.97 2.57 -2.58
C TYR A 28 -1.66 1.83 -3.87
N VAL A 29 -2.71 1.37 -4.55
CA VAL A 29 -2.62 0.80 -5.89
C VAL A 29 -3.12 1.81 -6.90
N GLN A 30 -2.28 2.15 -7.87
CA GLN A 30 -2.60 3.05 -8.97
C GLN A 30 -1.80 2.65 -10.20
N ASP A 31 -2.41 2.74 -11.39
CA ASP A 31 -1.80 2.41 -12.68
C ASP A 31 -1.16 1.01 -12.70
N GLU A 32 -1.85 0.03 -12.09
CA GLU A 32 -1.39 -1.36 -11.93
C GLU A 32 -0.08 -1.50 -11.14
N LYS A 33 0.21 -0.56 -10.22
CA LYS A 33 1.40 -0.56 -9.37
C LYS A 33 1.04 -0.41 -7.91
N LEU A 34 1.70 -1.19 -7.05
CA LEU A 34 1.74 -0.91 -5.62
C LEU A 34 2.75 0.19 -5.37
N GLN A 35 2.28 1.27 -4.74
CA GLN A 35 3.10 2.41 -4.39
C GLN A 35 2.99 2.72 -2.91
N THR A 36 4.03 3.36 -2.38
CA THR A 36 4.01 3.95 -1.05
C THR A 36 4.30 5.44 -1.14
N PHE A 37 3.64 6.22 -0.28
CA PHE A 37 3.87 7.65 -0.11
C PHE A 37 4.27 7.92 1.34
N ASP A 38 5.40 8.60 1.50
CA ASP A 38 5.86 9.10 2.79
C ASP A 38 5.35 10.54 3.00
N PRO A 39 4.43 10.76 3.95
CA PRO A 39 3.86 12.08 4.17
C PRO A 39 4.81 13.08 4.81
N VAL A 40 5.91 12.63 5.43
CA VAL A 40 6.93 13.50 6.03
C VAL A 40 7.82 14.04 4.92
N THR A 41 8.36 13.17 4.07
CA THR A 41 9.30 13.58 3.00
C THR A 41 8.61 13.98 1.71
N LYS A 42 7.29 13.76 1.58
CA LYS A 42 6.49 13.97 0.35
C LYS A 42 7.02 13.19 -0.86
N LYS A 43 7.60 12.01 -0.61
CA LYS A 43 8.15 11.15 -1.67
C LYS A 43 7.26 9.94 -1.87
N SER A 44 7.08 9.56 -3.14
CA SER A 44 6.47 8.29 -3.52
C SER A 44 7.52 7.32 -4.06
N MET A 45 7.29 6.04 -3.85
CA MET A 45 8.11 4.96 -4.37
C MET A 45 7.23 3.83 -4.89
N ILE A 46 7.62 3.24 -6.02
CA ILE A 46 7.00 2.03 -6.55
C ILE A 46 7.60 0.84 -5.82
N LEU A 47 6.75 0.00 -5.23
CA LEU A 47 7.16 -1.21 -4.51
C LEU A 47 7.02 -2.47 -5.37
N LEU A 48 5.95 -2.53 -6.17
CA LEU A 48 5.66 -3.66 -7.06
C LEU A 48 4.93 -3.18 -8.32
N GLU A 49 5.31 -3.71 -9.47
CA GLU A 49 4.63 -3.49 -10.75
C GLU A 49 3.75 -4.70 -11.12
N ASN A 50 2.87 -4.53 -12.11
CA ASN A 50 1.95 -5.56 -12.61
C ASN A 50 0.89 -6.04 -11.59
N VAL A 51 0.43 -5.14 -10.72
CA VAL A 51 -0.69 -5.34 -9.81
C VAL A 51 -2.01 -5.11 -10.55
N LYS A 52 -2.38 -6.05 -11.41
CA LYS A 52 -3.57 -5.95 -12.26
C LYS A 52 -4.85 -6.25 -11.49
N ASN A 53 -5.94 -5.60 -11.87
CA ASN A 53 -7.29 -5.85 -11.36
C ASN A 53 -7.41 -5.87 -9.82
N ALA A 54 -6.63 -5.01 -9.15
CA ALA A 54 -6.71 -4.87 -7.70
C ALA A 54 -8.10 -4.36 -7.29
N GLN A 55 -8.68 -5.01 -6.30
CA GLN A 55 -9.96 -4.62 -5.72
C GLN A 55 -9.77 -4.00 -4.34
N LYS A 56 -8.79 -4.49 -3.58
CA LYS A 56 -8.55 -4.06 -2.22
C LYS A 56 -7.09 -4.18 -1.82
N ILE A 57 -6.61 -3.24 -1.02
CA ILE A 57 -5.32 -3.31 -0.33
C ILE A 57 -5.55 -3.30 1.18
N SER A 58 -4.71 -4.03 1.89
CA SER A 58 -4.62 -4.00 3.34
C SER A 58 -3.20 -4.26 3.80
N LYS A 59 -2.92 -3.91 5.05
CA LYS A 59 -1.63 -4.15 5.67
C LYS A 59 -1.82 -4.83 7.02
N SER A 60 -0.94 -5.77 7.31
CA SER A 60 -0.78 -6.35 8.64
C SER A 60 0.70 -6.61 8.89
N ALA A 61 1.24 -6.04 9.97
CA ALA A 61 2.66 -6.10 10.26
C ALA A 61 3.52 -5.64 9.09
N CYS A 62 4.49 -6.44 8.64
CA CYS A 62 5.30 -6.08 7.47
C CYS A 62 4.68 -6.50 6.13
N ILE A 63 3.49 -7.10 6.10
CA ILE A 63 2.90 -7.64 4.88
C ILE A 63 1.82 -6.70 4.33
N ILE A 64 2.00 -6.28 3.08
CA ILE A 64 0.95 -5.67 2.25
C ILE A 64 0.23 -6.81 1.51
N THR A 65 -1.07 -6.88 1.68
CA THR A 65 -1.94 -7.83 0.98
C THR A 65 -2.81 -7.07 -0.02
N ILE A 66 -2.75 -7.47 -1.28
CA ILE A 66 -3.57 -6.93 -2.36
C ILE A 66 -4.48 -8.04 -2.86
N GLU A 67 -5.77 -7.85 -2.72
CA GLU A 67 -6.80 -8.74 -3.25
C GLU A 67 -7.11 -8.27 -4.68
N CYS A 68 -6.79 -9.10 -5.68
CA CYS A 68 -7.15 -8.92 -7.09
C CYS A 68 -8.34 -9.83 -7.43
N SER A 69 -8.96 -9.60 -8.59
CA SER A 69 -10.09 -10.44 -9.06
C SER A 69 -9.77 -11.93 -9.21
N ASP A 70 -8.53 -12.24 -9.53
CA ASP A 70 -8.04 -13.56 -9.95
C ASP A 70 -7.06 -14.17 -8.95
N GLN A 71 -6.42 -13.36 -8.10
CA GLN A 71 -5.39 -13.80 -7.18
C GLN A 71 -5.23 -12.86 -5.98
N ILE A 72 -4.47 -13.31 -4.98
CA ILE A 72 -4.05 -12.49 -3.84
C ILE A 72 -2.53 -12.33 -3.91
N ILE A 73 -2.07 -11.08 -3.95
CA ILE A 73 -0.65 -10.74 -3.95
C ILE A 73 -0.25 -10.37 -2.51
N LYS A 74 0.84 -10.96 -2.03
CA LYS A 74 1.45 -10.60 -0.73
C LYS A 74 2.84 -10.03 -0.97
N PHE A 75 3.07 -8.84 -0.46
CA PHE A 75 4.35 -8.14 -0.56
C PHE A 75 4.92 -7.91 0.84
N ASP A 76 6.15 -8.35 1.08
CA ASP A 76 6.82 -8.21 2.36
C ASP A 76 7.71 -6.95 2.39
N LEU A 77 7.33 -5.97 3.20
CA LEU A 77 8.03 -4.71 3.38
C LEU A 77 9.39 -4.87 4.09
N SER A 78 9.64 -5.99 4.78
CA SER A 78 10.90 -6.21 5.48
C SER A 78 12.06 -6.57 4.54
N LEU A 79 11.74 -6.87 3.28
CA LEU A 79 12.72 -7.22 2.24
C LEU A 79 13.18 -6.00 1.40
N LEU A 80 12.74 -4.79 1.76
CA LEU A 80 13.09 -3.51 1.11
C LEU A 80 14.37 -2.90 1.66
#